data_AF-A0A2A4NKM3-F1
#
_entry.id   AF-A0A2A4NKM3-F1
#
_cell.length_a   1.000
_cell.length_b   1.000
_cell.length_c   1.000
_cell.angle_alpha   90.00
_cell.angle_beta   90.00
_cell.angle_gamma   90.00
#
_symmetry.space_group_name_H-M   'P 1'
#
loop_
_entity.id
_entity.type
_entity.pdbx_description
1 polymer ?
#
loop_
_entity_poly.entity_id
_entity_poly.type
_entity_poly.pdbx_seq_one_letter_code
_entity_poly.pdbx_strand_id
1 'polypeptide(L)'
;REAGGETWRIRDGMGATTEGYTSDATQIQSFINSLSTAVNADPETGIGSTVTVAEYAAEFVSTQSSERARAETSFNAARSAAEVVAASRQNSQGVNIDDEMIRLQLIQQSYAANSKVLTVVTNMLDMLLTAV
;
A
#
# COMPACT_ATOMS: atom_id res chain seq x y z
N ARG A 1 16.88 -50.04 16.24
CA ARG A 1 17.93 -49.03 16.02
C ARG A 1 18.15 -48.99 14.53
N GLU A 2 17.57 -48.01 13.85
CA GLU A 2 17.81 -47.85 12.42
C GLU A 2 19.28 -47.51 12.26
N ALA A 3 20.01 -48.37 11.55
CA ALA A 3 21.37 -48.09 11.14
C ALA A 3 21.30 -46.77 10.36
N GLY A 4 21.96 -45.73 10.88
CA GLY A 4 22.16 -44.50 10.13
C GLY A 4 22.68 -44.89 8.76
N GLY A 5 21.99 -44.45 7.70
CA GLY A 5 22.22 -44.91 6.33
C GLY A 5 23.67 -44.76 5.88
N GLU A 6 23.95 -45.24 4.66
CA GLU A 6 25.27 -45.22 4.01
C GLU A 6 25.82 -43.78 3.83
N THR A 7 26.27 -43.17 4.93
CA THR A 7 26.69 -41.76 5.02
C THR A 7 27.95 -41.51 4.20
N TRP A 8 28.74 -42.58 3.96
CA TRP A 8 29.86 -42.58 3.04
C TRP A 8 29.46 -42.21 1.61
N ARG A 9 28.19 -42.40 1.18
CA ARG A 9 27.72 -41.93 -0.14
C ARG A 9 27.72 -40.42 -0.31
N ILE A 10 27.67 -39.64 0.78
CA ILE A 10 27.80 -38.18 0.70
C ILE A 10 29.26 -37.81 0.35
N ARG A 11 30.23 -38.55 0.91
CA ARG A 11 31.67 -38.35 0.66
C ARG A 11 32.10 -38.96 -0.68
N ASP A 12 31.65 -40.16 -0.98
CA ASP A 12 32.12 -40.95 -2.12
C ASP A 12 31.25 -40.74 -3.36
N GLY A 13 30.11 -40.06 -3.21
CA GLY A 13 29.14 -39.78 -4.26
C GLY A 13 27.98 -40.76 -4.29
N MET A 14 26.80 -40.30 -4.73
CA MET A 14 25.58 -41.13 -4.72
C MET A 14 25.67 -42.35 -5.64
N GLY A 15 26.51 -42.30 -6.67
CA GLY A 15 26.78 -43.41 -7.60
C GLY A 15 27.86 -44.40 -7.15
N ALA A 16 28.47 -44.21 -5.98
CA ALA A 16 29.51 -45.10 -5.49
C ALA A 16 28.96 -46.49 -5.14
N THR A 17 29.66 -47.52 -5.60
CA THR A 17 29.29 -48.94 -5.40
C THR A 17 30.00 -49.57 -4.19
N THR A 18 31.05 -48.92 -3.68
CA THR A 18 31.84 -49.36 -2.52
C THR A 18 32.32 -48.14 -1.75
N GLU A 19 32.53 -48.29 -0.44
CA GLU A 19 33.11 -47.24 0.40
C GLU A 19 34.57 -46.96 0.00
N GLY A 20 34.88 -45.68 -0.21
CA GLY A 20 36.20 -45.16 -0.55
C GLY A 20 37.08 -44.89 0.68
N TYR A 21 38.28 -44.34 0.44
CA TYR A 21 39.19 -43.98 1.53
C TYR A 21 38.62 -42.83 2.37
N THR A 22 38.69 -42.96 3.70
CA THR A 22 38.16 -41.94 4.61
C THR A 22 38.85 -40.58 4.51
N SER A 23 40.05 -40.53 3.95
CA SER A 23 40.82 -39.31 3.71
C SER A 23 40.59 -38.68 2.33
N ASP A 24 39.78 -39.28 1.46
CA ASP A 24 39.46 -38.68 0.16
C ASP A 24 38.46 -37.53 0.34
N ALA A 25 38.91 -36.31 0.07
CA ALA A 25 38.11 -35.09 0.16
C ALA A 25 37.65 -34.58 -1.21
N THR A 26 37.87 -35.34 -2.29
CA THR A 26 37.64 -34.91 -3.68
C THR A 26 36.21 -34.40 -3.90
N GLN A 27 35.21 -35.17 -3.48
CA GLN A 27 33.80 -34.80 -3.64
C GLN A 27 33.41 -33.58 -2.79
N ILE A 28 33.95 -33.48 -1.57
CA ILE A 28 33.72 -32.35 -0.68
C ILE A 28 34.28 -31.08 -1.31
N GLN A 29 35.50 -31.14 -1.85
CA GLN A 29 36.11 -30.03 -2.58
C GLN A 29 35.32 -29.68 -3.84
N SER A 30 34.77 -30.68 -4.54
CA SER A 30 33.88 -30.46 -5.68
C SER A 30 32.61 -29.70 -5.28
N PHE A 31 31.97 -30.05 -4.16
CA PHE A 31 30.82 -29.30 -3.66
C PHE A 31 31.19 -27.86 -3.27
N ILE A 32 32.31 -27.65 -2.59
CA ILE A 32 32.78 -26.30 -2.25
C ILE A 32 33.02 -25.48 -3.53
N ASN A 33 33.71 -26.05 -4.52
CA ASN A 33 33.98 -25.37 -5.78
C ASN A 33 32.69 -25.09 -6.56
N SER A 34 31.69 -25.98 -6.49
CA SER A 34 30.41 -25.80 -7.17
C SER A 34 29.63 -24.58 -6.64
N LEU A 35 29.75 -24.23 -5.36
CA LEU A 35 29.14 -23.04 -4.79
C LEU A 35 29.74 -21.74 -5.35
N SER A 36 31.02 -21.78 -5.74
CA SER A 36 31.72 -20.65 -6.37
C SER A 36 31.69 -20.69 -7.90
N THR A 37 31.14 -21.75 -8.49
CA THR A 37 31.04 -21.87 -9.95
C THR A 37 29.77 -21.16 -10.41
N ALA A 38 29.90 -20.29 -11.41
CA ALA A 38 28.75 -19.62 -11.97
C ALA A 38 27.89 -20.63 -12.74
N VAL A 39 26.58 -20.62 -12.46
CA VAL A 39 25.57 -21.46 -13.10
C VAL A 39 24.54 -20.58 -13.78
N ASN A 40 23.79 -21.17 -14.70
CA ASN A 40 22.73 -20.43 -15.37
C ASN A 40 21.50 -20.32 -14.48
N ALA A 41 21.04 -19.10 -14.28
CA ALA A 41 19.75 -18.83 -13.64
C ALA A 41 18.62 -18.92 -14.66
N ASP A 42 17.41 -19.25 -14.20
CA ASP A 42 16.23 -19.23 -15.05
C ASP A 42 15.91 -17.78 -15.47
N PRO A 43 15.74 -17.49 -16.78
CA PRO A 43 15.41 -16.16 -17.27
C PRO A 43 14.15 -15.54 -16.65
N GLU A 44 13.17 -16.34 -16.21
CA GLU A 44 11.94 -15.86 -15.59
C GLU A 44 12.17 -15.23 -14.22
N THR A 45 13.33 -15.46 -13.60
CA THR A 45 13.67 -14.90 -12.28
C THR A 45 14.03 -13.42 -12.34
N GLY A 46 14.35 -12.89 -13.53
CA GLY A 46 14.87 -11.52 -13.69
C GLY A 46 16.30 -11.32 -13.18
N ILE A 47 16.97 -12.40 -12.73
CA ILE A 47 18.35 -12.41 -12.27
C ILE A 47 19.28 -12.65 -13.46
N GLY A 48 20.52 -12.16 -13.38
CA GLY A 48 21.52 -12.32 -14.44
C GLY A 48 21.67 -13.77 -14.91
N SER A 49 21.89 -13.96 -16.21
CA SER A 49 21.87 -15.29 -16.87
C SER A 49 22.92 -16.25 -16.34
N THR A 50 24.01 -15.76 -15.75
CA THR A 50 25.11 -16.56 -15.24
C THR A 50 25.58 -15.97 -13.92
N VAL A 51 25.34 -16.66 -12.81
CA VAL A 51 25.60 -16.19 -11.44
C VAL A 51 26.02 -17.34 -10.54
N THR A 52 26.84 -17.05 -9.53
CA THR A 52 27.10 -18.01 -8.44
C THR A 52 25.89 -18.11 -7.50
N VAL A 53 25.86 -19.15 -6.66
CA VAL A 53 24.76 -19.34 -5.68
C VAL A 53 24.65 -18.15 -4.71
N ALA A 54 25.80 -17.61 -4.28
CA ALA A 54 25.83 -16.47 -3.36
C ALA A 54 25.31 -15.18 -4.02
N GLU A 55 25.71 -14.92 -5.26
CA GLU A 55 25.24 -13.78 -6.04
C GLU A 55 23.75 -13.88 -6.35
N TYR A 56 23.27 -15.07 -6.73
CA TYR A 56 21.85 -15.32 -6.96
C TYR A 56 21.01 -14.98 -5.72
N ALA A 57 21.44 -15.42 -4.53
CA ALA A 57 20.72 -15.13 -3.29
C ALA A 57 20.70 -13.61 -2.97
N ALA A 58 21.81 -12.91 -3.20
CA ALA A 58 21.87 -11.47 -3.00
C ALA A 58 20.98 -10.70 -3.98
N GLU A 59 21.04 -11.07 -5.27
CA GLU A 59 20.24 -10.44 -6.31
C GLU A 59 18.75 -10.70 -6.10
N PHE A 60 18.36 -11.92 -5.72
CA PHE A 60 16.97 -12.24 -5.40
C PHE A 60 16.40 -11.32 -4.32
N VAL A 61 17.14 -11.12 -3.21
CA VAL A 61 16.72 -10.21 -2.15
C VAL A 61 16.66 -8.76 -2.64
N SER A 62 17.61 -8.35 -3.47
CA SER A 62 17.64 -7.01 -4.10
C SER A 62 16.40 -6.79 -4.98
N THR A 63 16.09 -7.72 -5.89
CA THR A 63 14.92 -7.65 -6.77
C THR A 63 13.63 -7.55 -5.97
N GLN A 64 13.44 -8.43 -4.97
CA GLN A 64 12.24 -8.40 -4.11
C GLN A 64 12.12 -7.09 -3.31
N SER A 65 13.24 -6.56 -2.82
CA SER A 65 13.27 -5.28 -2.11
C SER A 65 12.92 -4.11 -3.03
N SER A 66 13.40 -4.14 -4.27
CA SER A 66 13.08 -3.14 -5.30
C SER A 66 11.59 -3.14 -5.66
N GLU A 67 11.02 -4.33 -5.88
CA GLU A 67 9.58 -4.50 -6.16
C GLU A 67 8.73 -3.99 -5.00
N ARG A 68 9.10 -4.32 -3.76
CA ARG A 68 8.44 -3.79 -2.57
C ARG A 68 8.50 -2.26 -2.53
N ALA A 69 9.67 -1.66 -2.76
CA ALA A 69 9.83 -0.21 -2.71
C ALA A 69 9.00 0.51 -3.79
N ARG A 70 8.90 -0.08 -5.00
CA ARG A 70 8.03 0.41 -6.07
C ARG A 70 6.56 0.37 -5.65
N ALA A 71 6.10 -0.77 -5.15
CA ALA A 71 4.73 -0.94 -4.68
C ALA A 71 4.37 0.03 -3.54
N GLU A 72 5.28 0.23 -2.59
CA GLU A 72 5.11 1.18 -1.49
C GLU A 72 5.02 2.64 -1.98
N THR A 73 5.85 3.00 -2.95
CA THR A 73 5.80 4.32 -3.59
C THR A 73 4.46 4.54 -4.29
N SER A 74 4.00 3.56 -5.08
CA SER A 74 2.70 3.63 -5.75
C SER A 74 1.53 3.71 -4.77
N PHE A 75 1.58 2.93 -3.70
CA PHE A 75 0.58 2.97 -2.63
C PHE A 75 0.52 4.35 -1.97
N ASN A 76 1.66 4.92 -1.60
CA ASN A 76 1.73 6.24 -0.97
C ASN A 76 1.23 7.36 -1.89
N ALA A 77 1.55 7.30 -3.18
CA ALA A 77 1.04 8.25 -4.17
C ALA A 77 -0.48 8.16 -4.31
N ALA A 78 -1.03 6.94 -4.45
CA ALA A 78 -2.46 6.71 -4.54
C ALA A 78 -3.21 7.15 -3.27
N ARG A 79 -2.63 6.86 -2.10
CA ARG A 79 -3.16 7.29 -0.80
C ARG A 79 -3.20 8.80 -0.68
N SER A 80 -2.11 9.49 -1.02
CA SER A 80 -2.06 10.96 -0.96
C SER A 80 -3.09 11.59 -1.91
N ALA A 81 -3.20 11.08 -3.14
CA ALA A 81 -4.22 11.55 -4.07
C ALA A 81 -5.65 11.34 -3.52
N ALA A 82 -5.93 10.19 -2.91
CA ALA A 82 -7.21 9.90 -2.28
C ALA A 82 -7.51 10.85 -1.11
N GLU A 83 -6.52 11.17 -0.28
CA GLU A 83 -6.64 12.13 0.82
C GLU A 83 -6.96 13.55 0.30
N VAL A 84 -6.30 13.99 -0.78
CA VAL A 84 -6.61 15.29 -1.43
C VAL A 84 -8.04 15.32 -1.96
N VAL A 85 -8.47 14.25 -2.64
CA VAL A 85 -9.85 14.16 -3.15
C VAL A 85 -10.85 14.15 -2.01
N ALA A 86 -10.59 13.41 -0.93
CA ALA A 86 -11.45 13.39 0.25
C ALA A 86 -11.57 14.78 0.89
N ALA A 87 -10.46 15.49 1.07
CA ALA A 87 -10.44 16.85 1.60
C ALA A 87 -11.19 17.85 0.69
N SER A 88 -10.99 17.76 -0.63
CA SER A 88 -11.73 18.59 -1.59
C SER A 88 -13.25 18.33 -1.51
N ARG A 89 -13.65 17.06 -1.45
CA ARG A 89 -15.06 16.68 -1.28
C ARG A 89 -15.63 17.17 0.04
N GLN A 90 -14.85 17.14 1.13
CA GLN A 90 -15.28 17.67 2.42
C GLN A 90 -15.40 19.20 2.40
N ASN A 91 -14.53 19.91 1.71
CA ASN A 91 -14.65 21.37 1.55
C ASN A 91 -15.85 21.77 0.68
N SER A 92 -16.15 21.03 -0.40
CA SER A 92 -17.30 21.34 -1.26
C SER A 92 -18.64 20.95 -0.64
N GLN A 93 -18.70 19.85 0.12
CA GLN A 93 -19.91 19.44 0.84
C GLN A 93 -19.99 20.08 2.23
N GLY A 94 -18.91 20.68 2.69
CA GLY A 94 -18.83 21.36 3.97
C GLY A 94 -19.69 22.61 3.93
N VAL A 95 -20.75 22.61 4.74
CA VAL A 95 -21.52 23.82 5.01
C VAL A 95 -20.66 24.72 5.88
N ASN A 96 -20.28 25.90 5.38
CA ASN A 96 -19.68 26.92 6.24
C ASN A 96 -20.77 27.43 7.19
N ILE A 97 -20.70 27.03 8.46
CA ILE A 97 -21.71 27.37 9.47
C ILE A 97 -21.83 28.88 9.63
N ASP A 98 -20.74 29.64 9.45
CA ASP A 98 -20.77 31.09 9.55
C ASP A 98 -21.56 31.71 8.38
N ASP A 99 -21.33 31.23 7.15
CA ASP A 99 -22.09 31.68 5.98
C ASP A 99 -23.57 31.28 6.08
N GLU A 100 -23.86 30.06 6.55
CA GLU A 100 -25.22 29.58 6.70
C GLU A 100 -25.94 30.29 7.85
N MET A 101 -25.23 30.66 8.92
CA MET A 101 -25.75 31.48 10.01
C MET A 101 -26.07 32.90 9.54
N ILE A 102 -25.20 33.51 8.73
CA ILE A 102 -25.47 34.83 8.12
C ILE A 102 -26.69 34.76 7.20
N ARG A 103 -26.80 33.70 6.38
CA ARG A 103 -28.00 33.48 5.54
C ARG A 103 -29.26 33.31 6.39
N LEU A 104 -29.19 32.52 7.45
CA LEU A 104 -30.32 32.33 8.37
C LEU A 104 -30.70 33.65 9.06
N GLN A 105 -29.73 34.46 9.47
CA GLN A 105 -29.97 35.76 10.08
C GLN A 105 -30.63 36.74 9.10
N LEU A 106 -30.20 36.74 7.84
CA LEU A 106 -30.84 37.53 6.77
C LEU A 106 -32.29 37.08 6.51
N ILE A 107 -32.53 35.77 6.50
CA ILE A 107 -33.87 35.19 6.38
C ILE A 107 -34.73 35.60 7.58
N GLN A 108 -34.21 35.50 8.80
CA GLN A 108 -34.92 35.91 10.02
C GLN A 108 -35.27 37.39 10.00
N GLN A 109 -34.34 38.26 9.59
CA GLN A 109 -34.58 39.70 9.50
C GLN A 109 -35.64 40.02 8.44
N SER A 110 -35.56 39.38 7.27
CA SER A 110 -36.56 39.56 6.20
C SER A 110 -37.94 39.07 6.64
N TYR A 111 -38.02 37.95 7.37
CA TYR A 111 -39.27 37.43 7.90
C TYR A 111 -39.86 38.37 8.98
N ALA A 112 -39.02 38.87 9.89
CA ALA A 112 -39.43 39.85 10.89
C ALA A 112 -39.93 41.15 10.24
N ALA A 113 -39.23 41.66 9.22
CA ALA A 113 -39.68 42.82 8.46
C ALA A 113 -41.04 42.58 7.79
N ASN A 114 -41.21 41.43 7.12
CA ASN A 114 -42.48 41.05 6.49
C ASN A 114 -43.62 40.95 7.51
N SER A 115 -43.39 40.34 8.68
CA SER A 115 -44.39 40.29 9.74
C SER A 115 -44.81 41.68 10.23
N LYS A 116 -43.85 42.61 10.35
CA LYS A 116 -44.13 43.99 10.77
C LYS A 116 -44.92 44.76 9.73
N VAL A 117 -44.60 44.60 8.45
CA VAL A 117 -45.41 45.14 7.35
C VAL A 117 -46.83 44.58 7.41
N LEU A 118 -46.99 43.28 7.61
CA LEU A 118 -48.30 42.63 7.73
C LEU A 118 -49.11 43.19 8.91
N THR A 119 -48.48 43.40 10.07
CA THR A 119 -49.12 44.02 11.24
C THR A 119 -49.55 45.46 10.95
N VAL A 120 -48.71 46.25 10.28
CA VAL A 120 -49.06 47.64 9.91
C VAL A 120 -50.24 47.65 8.95
N VAL A 121 -50.25 46.78 7.94
CA VAL A 121 -51.39 46.64 7.01
C VAL A 121 -52.66 46.24 7.77
N THR A 122 -52.57 45.28 8.69
CA THR A 122 -53.72 44.86 9.52
C THR A 122 -54.26 46.02 10.35
N ASN A 123 -53.39 46.79 11.02
CA ASN A 123 -53.80 47.95 11.79
C ASN A 123 -54.45 49.05 10.91
N MET A 124 -53.97 49.25 9.68
CA MET A 124 -54.58 50.21 8.76
C MET A 124 -55.95 49.74 8.26
N LEU A 125 -56.12 48.44 8.02
CA LEU A 125 -57.42 47.85 7.67
C LEU A 125 -58.41 47.97 8.84
N ASP A 126 -57.97 47.72 10.07
CA ASP A 126 -58.81 47.87 11.26
C ASP A 126 -59.24 49.33 11.48
N MET A 127 -58.33 50.30 11.28
CA MET A 127 -58.66 51.73 11.33
C MET A 127 -59.67 52.14 10.25
N LEU A 128 -59.54 51.62 9.03
CA LEU A 128 -60.51 51.88 7.96
C LEU A 128 -61.89 51.30 8.27
N LEU A 129 -61.93 50.11 8.87
CA LEU A 129 -63.18 49.44 9.23
C LEU A 129 -63.90 50.12 10.41
N THR A 130 -63.17 50.78 11.32
CA THR A 130 -63.74 51.54 12.45
C THR A 130 -64.07 52.99 12.13
N ALA A 131 -63.56 53.54 11.03
CA ALA A 131 -63.85 54.90 10.56
C ALA A 131 -65.15 55.00 9.73
N VAL A 132 -65.84 53.88 9.50
CA VAL A 132 -67.18 53.76 8.90
C VAL A 132 -68.16 53.32 9.98
#